data_AF-A0A1V2RPJ2-F1
#
_entry.id   AF-A0A1V2RPJ2-F1
#
_cell.length_a   1.000
_cell.length_b   1.000
_cell.length_c   1.000
_cell.angle_alpha   90.00
_cell.angle_beta   90.00
_cell.angle_gamma   90.00
#
_symmetry.space_group_name_H-M   'P 1'
#
loop_
_entity.id
_entity.type
_entity.pdbx_description
1 polymer ?
#
loop_
_entity_poly.entity_id
_entity_poly.type
_entity_poly.pdbx_seq_one_letter_code
_entity_poly.pdbx_strand_id
1 'polypeptide(L)'
;MLALLLTLGLLDEAHPRPGGPVPVLLSAPSWDPITESLDDWLVRRLAESSYAGRDDTPRTLLRHGLLLPILDGLDEIPESARRSAVRALNHALGQERPIVVTCRAAEYEDVIKAGSPVLRRAPVVEIAPVAAEDAIRYLGDISWPEDTDWTPVYARLRAAPDGPLAAALSTPLMISMARTGYERLPGRPAELIDEERFGNRHAVEDYLTERFIDAAYAPGAFPWAPPVGEPGEEAARARRRLSFLALYRHRHGERDLAWWQMSGRLLSAWAAPSIGLAFGALFTMVTAIVLELSGADGSDLIADCAMIGGCFAVFTMLIWYATPNPRFRHVRLQEALVERPSCAAPPSGASALRSPRRVRGSARLAIGAAVMALAVLLPSLLAYPDDDSTATIVTEFSRRAASAPVGRGHRPGDDESAAARRVRRPRKRPARRVPDGRL
;
A
#
# COMPACT_ATOMS: atom_id res chain seq x y z
N MET A 1 -1.46 -15.07 -8.90
CA MET A 1 -0.28 -15.87 -9.34
C MET A 1 -0.37 -16.27 -10.82
N LEU A 2 -1.51 -16.82 -11.28
CA LEU A 2 -1.71 -17.22 -12.68
C LEU A 2 -1.45 -16.10 -13.68
N ALA A 3 -2.04 -14.92 -13.49
CA ALA A 3 -1.88 -13.79 -14.40
C ALA A 3 -0.41 -13.38 -14.57
N LEU A 4 0.38 -13.47 -13.50
CA LEU A 4 1.82 -13.21 -13.54
C LEU A 4 2.56 -14.25 -14.38
N LEU A 5 2.31 -15.55 -14.16
CA LEU A 5 2.94 -16.62 -14.94
C LEU A 5 2.55 -16.55 -16.42
N LEU A 6 1.29 -16.25 -16.71
CA LEU A 6 0.83 -15.99 -18.07
C LEU A 6 1.56 -14.79 -18.70
N THR A 7 1.71 -13.70 -17.95
CA THR A 7 2.43 -12.51 -18.41
C THR A 7 3.88 -12.86 -18.74
N LEU A 8 4.56 -13.60 -17.87
CA LEU A 8 5.95 -14.02 -18.08
C LEU A 8 6.09 -14.96 -19.28
N GLY A 9 5.21 -15.97 -19.40
CA GLY A 9 5.22 -16.86 -20.57
C GLY A 9 4.97 -16.12 -21.89
N LEU A 10 4.02 -15.16 -21.89
CA LEU A 10 3.78 -14.31 -23.05
C LEU A 10 4.97 -13.39 -23.37
N LEU A 11 5.72 -12.92 -22.36
CA LEU A 11 6.94 -12.14 -22.59
C LEU A 11 8.03 -12.99 -23.22
N ASP A 12 8.22 -14.22 -22.74
CA ASP A 12 9.21 -15.15 -23.29
C ASP A 12 8.89 -15.51 -24.75
N GLU A 13 7.60 -15.69 -25.09
CA GLU A 13 7.14 -15.91 -26.46
C GLU A 13 7.15 -14.64 -27.33
N ALA A 14 6.92 -13.46 -26.75
CA ALA A 14 6.89 -12.19 -27.47
C ALA A 14 8.30 -11.63 -27.76
N HIS A 15 9.28 -11.95 -26.91
CA HIS A 15 10.68 -11.53 -27.07
C HIS A 15 11.25 -11.77 -28.49
N PRO A 16 10.93 -12.88 -29.18
CA PRO A 16 11.38 -13.10 -30.56
C PRO A 16 10.60 -12.39 -31.68
N ARG A 17 9.51 -11.63 -31.45
CA ARG A 17 8.72 -10.97 -32.51
C ARG A 17 8.80 -9.43 -32.44
N PRO A 18 9.68 -8.79 -33.24
CA PRO A 18 9.71 -7.33 -33.35
C PRO A 18 8.35 -6.76 -33.75
N GLY A 19 7.82 -5.82 -32.96
CA GLY A 19 6.53 -5.16 -33.23
C GLY A 19 5.28 -5.92 -32.75
N GLY A 20 5.43 -7.04 -32.04
CA GLY A 20 4.32 -7.70 -31.35
C GLY A 20 3.80 -6.90 -30.14
N PRO A 21 2.54 -7.11 -29.71
CA PRO A 21 2.00 -6.45 -28.54
C PRO A 21 2.72 -6.93 -27.26
N VAL A 22 3.06 -5.98 -26.38
CA VAL A 22 3.74 -6.27 -25.12
C VAL A 22 2.69 -6.57 -24.04
N PRO A 23 2.73 -7.74 -23.38
CA PRO A 23 1.84 -8.05 -22.29
C PRO A 23 2.12 -7.17 -21.07
N VAL A 24 1.08 -6.56 -20.50
CA VAL A 24 1.18 -5.69 -19.32
C VAL A 24 0.19 -6.15 -18.26
N LEU A 25 0.72 -6.59 -17.12
CA LEU A 25 -0.06 -7.02 -15.96
C LEU A 25 -0.57 -5.82 -15.17
N LEU A 26 -1.88 -5.74 -14.98
CA LEU A 26 -2.54 -4.64 -14.29
C LEU A 26 -3.60 -5.19 -13.33
N SER A 27 -3.63 -4.65 -12.11
CA SER A 27 -4.64 -5.01 -11.11
C SER A 27 -5.96 -4.30 -11.41
N ALA A 28 -6.98 -5.07 -11.79
CA ALA A 28 -8.32 -4.59 -12.12
C ALA A 28 -9.03 -3.82 -11.00
N PRO A 29 -8.92 -4.15 -9.69
CA PRO A 29 -9.57 -3.35 -8.63
C PRO A 29 -9.05 -1.91 -8.51
N SER A 30 -7.91 -1.57 -9.11
CA SER A 30 -7.45 -0.17 -9.21
C SER A 30 -8.18 0.67 -10.27
N TRP A 31 -9.09 0.06 -11.04
CA TRP A 31 -9.92 0.71 -12.04
C TRP A 31 -11.30 1.04 -11.48
N ASP A 32 -11.71 2.30 -11.62
CA ASP A 32 -13.10 2.70 -11.41
C ASP A 32 -13.81 2.86 -12.76
N PRO A 33 -14.61 1.86 -13.20
CA PRO A 33 -15.30 1.90 -14.49
C PRO A 33 -16.47 2.89 -14.54
N ILE A 34 -16.84 3.51 -13.41
CA ILE A 34 -17.90 4.52 -13.35
C ILE A 34 -17.34 5.89 -13.72
N THR A 35 -16.12 6.20 -13.27
CA THR A 35 -15.53 7.53 -13.39
C THR A 35 -14.45 7.62 -14.46
N GLU A 36 -13.83 6.50 -14.85
CA GLU A 36 -12.70 6.48 -15.77
C GLU A 36 -12.89 5.42 -16.87
N SER A 37 -12.62 5.83 -18.11
CA SER A 37 -12.61 4.90 -19.25
C SER A 37 -11.48 3.87 -19.09
N LEU A 38 -11.65 2.67 -19.66
CA LEU A 38 -10.59 1.66 -19.61
C LEU A 38 -9.28 2.19 -20.21
N ASP A 39 -9.35 2.90 -21.34
CA ASP A 39 -8.19 3.42 -22.05
C ASP A 39 -7.44 4.49 -21.23
N ASP A 40 -8.15 5.45 -20.62
CA ASP A 40 -7.53 6.47 -19.78
C ASP A 40 -6.93 5.85 -18.52
N TRP A 41 -7.62 4.87 -17.93
CA TRP A 41 -7.10 4.11 -16.81
C TRP A 41 -5.81 3.37 -17.17
N LEU A 42 -5.79 2.61 -18.27
CA LEU A 42 -4.60 1.89 -18.76
C LEU A 42 -3.41 2.84 -18.94
N VAL A 43 -3.64 3.96 -19.63
CA VAL A 43 -2.65 4.99 -19.87
C VAL A 43 -2.11 5.56 -18.57
N ARG A 44 -2.99 5.94 -17.65
CA ARG A 44 -2.62 6.51 -16.35
C ARG A 44 -1.81 5.53 -15.52
N ARG A 45 -2.23 4.26 -15.44
CA ARG A 45 -1.53 3.22 -14.67
C ARG A 45 -0.14 2.98 -15.22
N LEU A 46 0.02 2.87 -16.53
CA LEU A 46 1.33 2.73 -17.17
C LEU A 46 2.20 3.98 -16.96
N ALA A 47 1.62 5.17 -17.08
CA ALA A 47 2.32 6.42 -16.84
C ALA A 47 2.88 6.47 -15.40
N GLU A 48 2.06 6.13 -14.41
CA GLU A 48 2.43 6.05 -13.00
C GLU A 48 3.53 5.01 -12.72
N SER A 49 3.41 3.80 -13.29
CA SER A 49 4.30 2.68 -12.96
C SER A 49 5.64 2.72 -13.69
N SER A 50 5.66 3.21 -14.93
CA SER A 50 6.76 2.91 -15.86
C SER A 50 7.27 4.11 -16.66
N TYR A 51 6.52 5.23 -16.69
CA TYR A 51 6.88 6.40 -17.51
C TYR A 51 6.96 7.72 -16.72
N ALA A 52 7.25 7.65 -15.42
CA ALA A 52 7.44 8.82 -14.55
C ALA A 52 6.29 9.85 -14.63
N GLY A 53 5.06 9.36 -14.78
CA GLY A 53 3.85 10.16 -14.87
C GLY A 53 3.55 10.76 -16.24
N ARG A 54 4.33 10.45 -17.29
CA ARG A 54 4.06 10.92 -18.66
C ARG A 54 3.11 9.96 -19.39
N ASP A 55 2.07 10.52 -20.00
CA ASP A 55 0.99 9.74 -20.64
C ASP A 55 1.11 9.65 -22.17
N ASP A 56 1.97 10.46 -22.79
CA ASP A 56 2.22 10.53 -24.24
C ASP A 56 2.64 9.19 -24.85
N THR A 57 3.59 8.51 -24.20
CA THR A 57 4.13 7.23 -24.65
C THR A 57 3.10 6.11 -24.46
N PRO A 58 2.52 5.88 -23.26
CA PRO A 58 1.44 4.91 -23.08
C PRO A 58 0.24 5.13 -24.02
N ARG A 59 -0.20 6.38 -24.23
CA ARG A 59 -1.28 6.69 -25.20
C ARG A 59 -0.91 6.25 -26.60
N THR A 60 0.34 6.45 -27.00
CA THR A 60 0.81 6.07 -28.33
C THR A 60 0.89 4.56 -28.47
N LEU A 61 1.43 3.85 -27.48
CA LEU A 61 1.45 2.38 -27.46
C LEU A 61 0.05 1.77 -27.53
N LEU A 62 -0.90 2.33 -26.76
CA LEU A 62 -2.29 1.88 -26.77
C LEU A 62 -2.96 2.13 -28.12
N ARG A 63 -2.78 3.31 -28.72
CA ARG A 63 -3.36 3.65 -30.03
C ARG A 63 -2.84 2.77 -31.16
N HIS A 64 -1.58 2.37 -31.09
CA HIS A 64 -0.96 1.49 -32.09
C HIS A 64 -1.18 0.00 -31.83
N GLY A 65 -1.96 -0.38 -30.80
CA GLY A 65 -2.22 -1.78 -30.48
C GLY A 65 -0.99 -2.55 -30.02
N LEU A 66 0.03 -1.85 -29.50
CA LEU A 66 1.30 -2.43 -29.05
C LEU A 66 1.24 -2.95 -27.60
N LEU A 67 0.06 -2.96 -27.00
CA LEU A 67 -0.17 -3.42 -25.63
C LEU A 67 -1.14 -4.60 -25.66
N LEU A 68 -0.83 -5.62 -24.86
CA LEU A 68 -1.73 -6.70 -24.49
C LEU A 68 -2.04 -6.57 -22.99
N PRO A 69 -3.12 -5.87 -22.61
CA PRO A 69 -3.46 -5.72 -21.20
C PRO A 69 -3.91 -7.06 -20.60
N ILE A 70 -3.33 -7.41 -19.46
CA ILE A 70 -3.71 -8.56 -18.64
C ILE A 70 -4.28 -8.00 -17.34
N LEU A 71 -5.60 -8.00 -17.22
CA LEU A 71 -6.32 -7.46 -16.07
C LEU A 71 -6.53 -8.56 -15.04
N ASP A 72 -5.83 -8.46 -13.91
CA ASP A 72 -5.94 -9.43 -12.82
C ASP A 72 -7.01 -9.00 -11.80
N GLY A 73 -8.00 -9.85 -11.56
CA GLY A 73 -8.99 -9.70 -10.49
C GLY A 73 -10.25 -8.90 -10.84
N LEU A 74 -10.95 -9.23 -11.94
CA LEU A 74 -12.25 -8.60 -12.23
C LEU A 74 -13.27 -8.81 -11.10
N ASP A 75 -13.24 -9.95 -10.43
CA ASP A 75 -14.05 -10.25 -9.25
C ASP A 75 -13.70 -9.35 -8.06
N GLU A 76 -12.52 -8.76 -8.03
CA GLU A 76 -12.07 -7.87 -6.96
C GLU A 76 -12.63 -6.46 -7.08
N ILE A 77 -13.12 -6.06 -8.26
CA ILE A 77 -13.87 -4.81 -8.45
C ILE A 77 -15.14 -4.83 -7.58
N PRO A 78 -15.48 -3.72 -6.89
CA PRO A 78 -16.72 -3.60 -6.11
C PRO A 78 -17.94 -4.03 -6.92
N GLU A 79 -18.84 -4.78 -6.28
CA GLU A 79 -20.01 -5.38 -6.95
C GLU A 79 -20.85 -4.34 -7.69
N SER A 80 -21.05 -3.16 -7.08
CA SER A 80 -21.78 -2.03 -7.67
C SER A 80 -21.18 -1.49 -8.96
N ALA A 81 -19.87 -1.66 -9.16
CA ALA A 81 -19.14 -1.17 -10.33
C ALA A 81 -18.85 -2.28 -11.35
N ARG A 82 -18.94 -3.56 -10.97
CA ARG A 82 -18.49 -4.68 -11.81
C ARG A 82 -19.28 -4.82 -13.12
N ARG A 83 -20.59 -4.55 -13.11
CA ARG A 83 -21.40 -4.52 -14.35
C ARG A 83 -20.90 -3.45 -15.33
N SER A 84 -20.52 -2.29 -14.83
CA SER A 84 -19.95 -1.21 -15.65
C SER A 84 -18.59 -1.61 -16.20
N ALA A 85 -17.75 -2.30 -15.42
CA ALA A 85 -16.49 -2.87 -15.90
C ALA A 85 -16.71 -3.82 -17.09
N VAL A 86 -17.65 -4.77 -16.99
CA VAL A 86 -17.95 -5.72 -18.08
C VAL A 86 -18.45 -5.00 -19.34
N ARG A 87 -19.27 -3.95 -19.20
CA ARG A 87 -19.72 -3.13 -20.35
C ARG A 87 -18.56 -2.38 -21.00
N ALA A 88 -17.68 -1.78 -20.20
CA ALA A 88 -16.52 -1.05 -20.71
C ALA A 88 -15.51 -2.01 -21.38
N LEU A 89 -15.32 -3.22 -20.85
CA LEU A 89 -14.53 -4.27 -21.49
C LEU A 89 -15.13 -4.68 -22.84
N ASN A 90 -16.45 -4.88 -22.92
CA ASN A 90 -17.14 -5.16 -24.19
C ASN A 90 -16.96 -4.05 -25.23
N HIS A 91 -16.99 -2.79 -24.81
CA HIS A 91 -16.72 -1.65 -25.68
C HIS A 91 -15.27 -1.68 -26.20
N ALA A 92 -14.30 -2.00 -25.33
CA ALA A 92 -12.90 -2.08 -25.70
C ALA A 92 -12.60 -3.25 -26.65
N LEU A 93 -13.23 -4.41 -26.44
CA LEU A 93 -13.15 -5.60 -27.31
C LEU A 93 -13.73 -5.34 -28.72
N GLY A 94 -14.70 -4.43 -28.83
CA GLY A 94 -15.25 -3.99 -30.11
C GLY A 94 -14.26 -3.29 -31.04
N GLN A 95 -13.08 -2.88 -30.53
CA GLN A 95 -12.02 -2.21 -31.28
C GLN A 95 -10.93 -3.17 -31.78
N GLU A 96 -11.19 -4.48 -31.81
CA GLU A 96 -10.23 -5.53 -32.22
C GLU A 96 -8.93 -5.56 -31.40
N ARG A 97 -8.99 -5.12 -30.14
CA ARG A 97 -7.84 -5.11 -29.22
C ARG A 97 -7.82 -6.37 -28.36
N PRO A 98 -6.69 -7.11 -28.30
CA PRO A 98 -6.59 -8.27 -27.44
C PRO A 98 -6.47 -7.85 -25.98
N ILE A 99 -7.17 -8.55 -25.09
CA ILE A 99 -7.16 -8.33 -23.64
C ILE A 99 -7.33 -9.67 -22.95
N VAL A 100 -6.63 -9.86 -21.85
CA VAL A 100 -6.83 -10.99 -20.95
C VAL A 100 -7.43 -10.46 -19.67
N VAL A 101 -8.43 -11.15 -19.14
CA VAL A 101 -9.06 -10.81 -17.87
C VAL A 101 -9.13 -12.06 -17.02
N THR A 102 -8.66 -11.98 -15.78
CA THR A 102 -8.88 -13.05 -14.79
C THR A 102 -10.09 -12.69 -13.93
N CYS A 103 -10.87 -13.70 -13.59
CA CYS A 103 -12.03 -13.59 -12.73
C CYS A 103 -12.29 -14.96 -12.09
N ARG A 104 -12.78 -14.97 -10.86
CA ARG A 104 -13.34 -16.19 -10.29
C ARG A 104 -14.66 -16.56 -10.98
N ALA A 105 -14.87 -17.87 -11.17
CA ALA A 105 -16.01 -18.39 -11.95
C ALA A 105 -17.36 -18.02 -11.33
N ALA A 106 -17.55 -18.28 -10.03
CA ALA A 106 -18.81 -17.97 -9.33
C ALA A 106 -19.14 -16.47 -9.39
N GLU A 107 -18.16 -15.61 -9.10
CA GLU A 107 -18.34 -14.16 -9.11
C GLU A 107 -18.61 -13.60 -10.52
N TYR A 108 -18.06 -14.22 -11.57
CA TYR A 108 -18.40 -13.88 -12.96
C TYR A 108 -19.84 -14.30 -13.27
N GLU A 109 -20.21 -15.54 -12.96
CA GLU A 109 -21.56 -16.03 -13.18
C GLU A 109 -22.63 -15.20 -12.48
N ASP A 110 -22.38 -14.82 -11.22
CA ASP A 110 -23.31 -14.01 -10.44
C ASP A 110 -23.59 -12.66 -11.09
N VAL A 111 -22.56 -12.06 -11.72
CA VAL A 111 -22.70 -10.78 -12.43
C VAL A 111 -23.54 -10.93 -13.69
N ILE A 112 -23.38 -12.04 -14.41
CA ILE A 112 -24.19 -12.36 -15.58
C ILE A 112 -25.64 -12.66 -15.16
N LYS A 113 -25.84 -13.49 -14.12
CA LYS A 113 -27.16 -13.79 -13.54
C LYS A 113 -27.86 -12.53 -13.05
N ALA A 114 -27.11 -11.56 -12.52
CA ALA A 114 -27.60 -10.25 -12.13
C ALA A 114 -27.92 -9.32 -13.34
N GLY A 115 -27.84 -9.77 -14.59
CA GLY A 115 -28.23 -8.99 -15.78
C GLY A 115 -27.11 -8.17 -16.42
N SER A 116 -25.85 -8.47 -16.12
CA SER A 116 -24.73 -7.96 -16.92
C SER A 116 -24.67 -8.65 -18.29
N PRO A 117 -24.27 -7.95 -19.37
CA PRO A 117 -23.95 -8.63 -20.62
C PRO A 117 -22.76 -9.59 -20.42
N VAL A 118 -22.73 -10.68 -21.19
CA VAL A 118 -21.54 -11.54 -21.31
C VAL A 118 -20.41 -10.81 -22.03
N LEU A 119 -19.16 -11.18 -21.74
CA LEU A 119 -18.02 -10.71 -22.52
C LEU A 119 -18.09 -11.27 -23.95
N ARG A 120 -18.09 -10.37 -24.94
CA ARG A 120 -18.21 -10.70 -26.36
C ARG A 120 -16.85 -11.12 -26.91
N ARG A 121 -16.82 -12.11 -27.80
CA ARG A 121 -15.57 -12.56 -28.47
C ARG A 121 -14.47 -12.97 -27.47
N ALA A 122 -14.86 -13.40 -26.27
CA ALA A 122 -13.95 -13.80 -25.21
C ALA A 122 -14.04 -15.32 -25.04
N PRO A 123 -13.06 -16.10 -25.57
CA PRO A 123 -12.96 -17.50 -25.20
C PRO A 123 -12.72 -17.59 -23.69
N VAL A 124 -13.52 -18.40 -23.00
CA VAL A 124 -13.39 -18.62 -21.56
C VAL A 124 -12.47 -19.81 -21.35
N VAL A 125 -11.44 -19.62 -20.53
CA VAL A 125 -10.52 -20.67 -20.10
C VAL A 125 -10.71 -20.84 -18.60
N GLU A 126 -11.22 -22.00 -18.20
CA GLU A 126 -11.35 -22.38 -16.81
C GLU A 126 -10.11 -23.16 -16.37
N ILE A 127 -9.56 -22.82 -15.21
CA ILE A 127 -8.41 -23.52 -14.65
C ILE A 127 -8.91 -24.75 -13.91
N ALA A 128 -8.56 -25.92 -14.42
CA ALA A 128 -8.89 -27.19 -13.79
C ALA A 128 -8.17 -27.35 -12.44
N PRO A 129 -8.76 -28.09 -11.49
CA PRO A 129 -8.06 -28.49 -10.27
C PRO A 129 -6.78 -29.27 -10.58
N VAL A 130 -5.78 -29.15 -9.72
CA VAL A 130 -4.52 -29.90 -9.80
C VAL A 130 -4.81 -31.38 -9.60
N ALA A 131 -4.35 -32.22 -10.52
CA ALA A 131 -4.49 -33.66 -10.40
C ALA A 131 -3.64 -34.20 -9.25
N ALA A 132 -4.12 -35.23 -8.56
CA ALA A 132 -3.42 -35.83 -7.42
C ALA A 132 -1.98 -36.25 -7.78
N GLU A 133 -1.74 -36.79 -8.98
CA GLU A 133 -0.39 -37.19 -9.40
C GLU A 133 0.53 -36.00 -9.66
N ASP A 134 0.00 -34.84 -10.08
CA ASP A 134 0.80 -33.61 -10.23
C ASP A 134 1.17 -33.04 -8.86
N ALA A 135 0.25 -33.10 -7.89
CA ALA A 135 0.52 -32.73 -6.50
C ALA A 135 1.58 -33.65 -5.87
N ILE A 136 1.48 -34.97 -6.10
CA ILE A 136 2.48 -35.94 -5.64
C ILE A 136 3.85 -35.66 -6.27
N ARG A 137 3.91 -35.43 -7.58
CA ARG A 137 5.17 -35.12 -8.27
C ARG A 137 5.82 -33.86 -7.68
N TYR A 138 5.05 -32.79 -7.56
CA TYR A 138 5.56 -31.53 -7.01
C TYR A 138 6.06 -31.67 -5.57
N LEU A 139 5.32 -32.37 -4.70
CA LEU A 139 5.74 -32.58 -3.31
C LEU A 139 6.90 -33.59 -3.19
N GLY A 140 6.99 -34.55 -4.11
CA GLY A 140 8.05 -35.54 -4.19
C GLY A 140 9.41 -34.97 -4.60
N ASP A 141 9.42 -33.88 -5.36
CA ASP A 141 10.65 -33.18 -5.78
C ASP A 141 11.28 -32.34 -4.65
N ILE A 142 10.62 -32.24 -3.49
CA ILE A 142 11.08 -31.44 -2.35
C ILE A 142 12.02 -32.27 -1.46
N SER A 143 13.16 -31.68 -1.11
CA SER A 143 14.06 -32.21 -0.09
C SER A 143 13.51 -31.92 1.30
N TRP A 144 12.70 -32.84 1.83
CA TRP A 144 12.11 -32.71 3.16
C TRP A 144 13.14 -32.88 4.30
N PRO A 145 12.89 -32.29 5.48
CA PRO A 145 13.66 -32.60 6.70
C PRO A 145 13.60 -34.10 7.05
N GLU A 146 14.63 -34.63 7.72
CA GLU A 146 14.78 -36.08 7.99
C GLU A 146 13.56 -36.71 8.69
N ASP A 147 12.89 -35.97 9.58
CA ASP A 147 11.72 -36.44 10.33
C ASP A 147 10.38 -36.33 9.59
N THR A 148 10.38 -35.87 8.33
CA THR A 148 9.17 -35.54 7.55
C THR A 148 8.97 -36.51 6.39
N ASP A 149 8.26 -37.61 6.64
CA ASP A 149 7.92 -38.60 5.60
C ASP A 149 6.53 -38.34 5.00
N TRP A 150 6.51 -38.04 3.69
CA TRP A 150 5.30 -37.84 2.89
C TRP A 150 4.80 -39.10 2.17
N THR A 151 5.57 -40.20 2.20
CA THR A 151 5.23 -41.45 1.49
C THR A 151 3.83 -41.96 1.82
N PRO A 152 3.35 -41.96 3.09
CA PRO A 152 1.99 -42.36 3.42
C PRO A 152 0.93 -41.46 2.77
N VAL A 153 1.18 -40.16 2.69
CA VAL A 153 0.26 -39.19 2.09
C VAL A 153 0.16 -39.42 0.58
N TYR A 154 1.28 -39.68 -0.09
CA TYR A 154 1.27 -40.02 -1.52
C TYR A 154 0.47 -41.28 -1.80
N ALA A 155 0.63 -42.31 -0.97
CA ALA A 155 -0.18 -43.53 -1.09
C ALA A 155 -1.67 -43.24 -0.90
N ARG A 156 -2.04 -42.41 0.08
CA ARG A 156 -3.43 -42.03 0.34
C ARG A 156 -4.05 -41.23 -0.81
N LEU A 157 -3.29 -40.31 -1.41
CA LEU A 157 -3.71 -39.51 -2.56
C LEU A 157 -3.98 -40.37 -3.79
N ARG A 158 -3.18 -41.42 -4.02
CA ARG A 158 -3.42 -42.40 -5.10
C ARG A 158 -4.59 -43.32 -4.80
N ALA A 159 -4.76 -43.72 -3.54
CA ALA A 159 -5.81 -44.66 -3.13
C ALA A 159 -7.22 -44.03 -3.14
N ALA A 160 -7.37 -42.74 -2.82
CA ALA A 160 -8.62 -42.02 -3.05
C ALA A 160 -8.37 -40.62 -3.64
N PRO A 161 -8.33 -40.51 -4.98
CA PRO A 161 -8.12 -39.23 -5.67
C PRO A 161 -9.29 -38.26 -5.49
N ASP A 162 -10.48 -38.75 -5.12
CA ASP A 162 -11.66 -37.93 -4.81
C ASP A 162 -11.87 -37.72 -3.30
N GLY A 163 -10.92 -38.16 -2.47
CA GLY A 163 -11.01 -38.03 -1.02
C GLY A 163 -10.86 -36.59 -0.51
N PRO A 164 -11.20 -36.31 0.75
CA PRO A 164 -11.10 -34.98 1.35
C PRO A 164 -9.71 -34.33 1.22
N LEU A 165 -8.65 -35.13 1.43
CA LEU A 165 -7.27 -34.70 1.34
C LEU A 165 -6.87 -34.34 -0.10
N ALA A 166 -7.26 -35.15 -1.08
CA ALA A 166 -6.97 -34.89 -2.49
C ALA A 166 -7.74 -33.65 -2.98
N ALA A 167 -9.01 -33.49 -2.56
CA ALA A 167 -9.80 -32.32 -2.86
C ALA A 167 -9.20 -31.03 -2.24
N ALA A 168 -8.65 -31.09 -1.02
CA ALA A 168 -7.97 -29.96 -0.41
C ALA A 168 -6.65 -29.62 -1.14
N LEU A 169 -5.84 -30.63 -1.48
CA LEU A 169 -4.59 -30.45 -2.23
C LEU A 169 -4.80 -30.27 -3.74
N SER A 170 -6.04 -30.06 -4.20
CA SER A 170 -6.34 -29.82 -5.62
C SER A 170 -6.09 -28.38 -6.07
N THR A 171 -5.62 -27.50 -5.18
CA THR A 171 -5.30 -26.11 -5.53
C THR A 171 -3.81 -25.83 -5.28
N PRO A 172 -3.14 -25.05 -6.16
CA PRO A 172 -1.73 -24.69 -5.95
C PRO A 172 -1.49 -23.97 -4.64
N LEU A 173 -2.47 -23.18 -4.16
CA LEU A 173 -2.39 -22.50 -2.87
C LEU A 173 -2.26 -23.49 -1.72
N MET A 174 -3.14 -24.49 -1.64
CA MET A 174 -3.12 -25.47 -0.55
C MET A 174 -1.87 -26.34 -0.60
N ILE A 175 -1.41 -26.73 -1.79
CA ILE A 175 -0.12 -27.42 -1.95
C ILE A 175 1.04 -26.56 -1.43
N SER A 176 1.05 -25.25 -1.73
CA SER A 176 2.09 -24.34 -1.27
C SER A 176 2.07 -24.10 0.25
N MET A 177 0.88 -24.08 0.86
CA MET A 177 0.70 -23.99 2.30
C MET A 177 1.23 -25.24 3.00
N ALA A 178 0.85 -26.41 2.49
CA ALA A 178 1.34 -27.69 2.97
C ALA A 178 2.87 -27.77 2.88
N ARG A 179 3.44 -27.42 1.73
CA ARG A 179 4.90 -27.30 1.55
C ARG A 179 5.53 -26.43 2.63
N THR A 180 5.12 -25.17 2.71
CA THR A 180 5.73 -24.20 3.63
C THR A 180 5.59 -24.65 5.09
N GLY A 181 4.44 -25.23 5.45
CA GLY A 181 4.14 -25.70 6.80
C GLY A 181 4.99 -26.87 7.26
N TYR A 182 5.25 -27.85 6.39
CA TYR A 182 6.08 -29.02 6.73
C TYR A 182 7.57 -28.80 6.45
N GLU A 183 7.94 -27.84 5.60
CA GLU A 183 9.34 -27.47 5.36
C GLU A 183 9.93 -26.69 6.54
N ARG A 184 9.13 -25.86 7.23
CA ARG A 184 9.61 -24.96 8.29
C ARG A 184 9.32 -25.40 9.72
N LEU A 185 8.26 -26.17 9.93
CA LEU A 185 7.88 -26.65 11.25
C LEU A 185 7.98 -28.17 11.32
N PRO A 186 8.48 -28.73 12.44
CA PRO A 186 8.47 -30.17 12.63
C PRO A 186 7.03 -30.70 12.63
N GLY A 187 6.81 -31.87 12.03
CA GLY A 187 5.50 -32.50 11.95
C GLY A 187 5.51 -33.70 11.03
N ARG A 188 4.58 -34.63 11.25
CA ARG A 188 4.45 -35.84 10.43
C ARG A 188 3.28 -35.66 9.45
N PRO A 189 3.53 -35.57 8.14
CA PRO A 189 2.47 -35.42 7.13
C PRO A 189 1.40 -36.51 7.19
N ALA A 190 1.75 -37.70 7.71
CA ALA A 190 0.82 -38.80 7.93
C ALA A 190 -0.41 -38.42 8.78
N GLU A 191 -0.33 -37.37 9.61
CA GLU A 191 -1.50 -36.88 10.35
C GLU A 191 -2.65 -36.43 9.42
N LEU A 192 -2.35 -35.96 8.21
CA LEU A 192 -3.34 -35.51 7.22
C LEU A 192 -4.25 -36.65 6.71
N ILE A 193 -3.87 -37.90 7.00
CA ILE A 193 -4.60 -39.11 6.58
C ILE A 193 -5.67 -39.48 7.63
N ASP A 194 -5.62 -38.90 8.83
CA ASP A 194 -6.57 -39.16 9.91
C ASP A 194 -7.99 -38.73 9.49
N GLU A 195 -8.84 -39.70 9.19
CA GLU A 195 -10.20 -39.46 8.72
C GLU A 195 -11.15 -38.97 9.82
N GLU A 196 -10.86 -39.25 11.10
CA GLU A 196 -11.64 -38.74 12.21
C GLU A 196 -11.40 -37.24 12.38
N ARG A 197 -10.14 -36.81 12.25
CA ARG A 197 -9.75 -35.40 12.32
C ARG A 197 -10.07 -34.63 11.04
N PHE A 198 -9.92 -35.27 9.88
CA PHE A 198 -10.00 -34.64 8.55
C PHE A 198 -11.11 -35.24 7.67
N GLY A 199 -12.32 -35.36 8.24
CA GLY A 199 -13.48 -35.95 7.56
C GLY A 199 -14.01 -35.16 6.34
N ASN A 200 -13.54 -33.94 6.09
CA ASN A 200 -13.92 -33.16 4.91
C ASN A 200 -12.80 -32.22 4.43
N ARG A 201 -12.95 -31.71 3.21
CA ARG A 201 -11.98 -30.81 2.57
C ARG A 201 -11.64 -29.58 3.42
N HIS A 202 -12.65 -28.91 3.98
CA HIS A 202 -12.45 -27.68 4.76
C HIS A 202 -11.63 -27.93 6.03
N ALA A 203 -11.80 -29.07 6.70
CA ALA A 203 -11.00 -29.43 7.87
C ALA A 203 -9.50 -29.53 7.54
N VAL A 204 -9.15 -30.08 6.37
CA VAL A 204 -7.77 -30.11 5.88
C VAL A 204 -7.29 -28.71 5.52
N GLU A 205 -8.11 -27.92 4.82
CA GLU A 205 -7.76 -26.56 4.41
C GLU A 205 -7.51 -25.63 5.59
N ASP A 206 -8.38 -25.68 6.61
CA ASP A 206 -8.24 -24.91 7.84
C ASP A 206 -6.96 -25.31 8.58
N TYR A 207 -6.69 -26.60 8.71
CA TYR A 207 -5.48 -27.06 9.38
C TYR A 207 -4.20 -26.63 8.66
N LEU A 208 -4.15 -26.80 7.34
CA LEU A 208 -3.00 -26.37 6.55
C LEU A 208 -2.82 -24.84 6.57
N THR A 209 -3.91 -24.10 6.62
CA THR A 209 -3.89 -22.63 6.76
C THR A 209 -3.33 -22.21 8.12
N GLU A 210 -3.80 -22.82 9.21
CA GLU A 210 -3.29 -22.55 10.56
C GLU A 210 -1.80 -22.88 10.65
N ARG A 211 -1.41 -24.08 10.19
CA ARG A 211 0.00 -24.50 10.15
C ARG A 211 0.86 -23.57 9.29
N PHE A 212 0.33 -23.11 8.15
CA PHE A 212 1.03 -22.15 7.30
C PHE A 212 1.26 -20.81 8.01
N ILE A 213 0.27 -20.29 8.73
CA ILE A 213 0.42 -19.06 9.51
C ILE A 213 1.50 -19.25 10.56
N ASP A 214 1.47 -20.35 11.31
CA ASP A 214 2.50 -20.64 12.31
C ASP A 214 3.89 -20.74 11.68
N ALA A 215 4.00 -21.40 10.52
CA ALA A 215 5.25 -21.54 9.78
C ALA A 215 5.77 -20.22 9.17
N ALA A 216 4.87 -19.31 8.78
CA ALA A 216 5.22 -18.01 8.21
C ALA A 216 5.76 -17.04 9.26
N TYR A 217 5.41 -17.24 10.53
CA TYR A 217 5.85 -16.42 11.67
C TYR A 217 6.75 -17.20 12.63
N ALA A 218 7.30 -18.33 12.19
CA ALA A 218 8.28 -19.10 12.96
C ALA A 218 9.63 -18.35 13.04
N PRO A 219 10.46 -18.62 14.06
CA PRO A 219 11.79 -18.02 14.17
C PRO A 219 12.62 -18.24 12.92
N GLY A 220 13.32 -17.20 12.48
CA GLY A 220 14.14 -17.27 11.27
C GLY A 220 13.35 -17.20 9.96
N ALA A 221 12.01 -17.09 9.99
CA ALA A 221 11.20 -16.83 8.79
C ALA A 221 11.59 -15.51 8.09
N PHE A 222 12.09 -14.54 8.86
CA PHE A 222 12.60 -13.27 8.37
C PHE A 222 14.05 -13.06 8.83
N PRO A 223 15.06 -13.48 8.04
CA PRO A 223 16.48 -13.36 8.40
C PRO A 223 16.94 -11.92 8.71
N TRP A 224 16.20 -10.92 8.23
CA TRP A 224 16.45 -9.49 8.43
C TRP A 224 15.64 -8.87 9.57
N ALA A 225 14.72 -9.61 10.18
CA ALA A 225 13.95 -9.10 11.30
C ALA A 225 14.74 -9.29 12.60
N PRO A 226 14.79 -8.28 13.50
CA PRO A 226 15.30 -8.52 14.85
C PRO A 226 14.44 -9.61 15.51
N PRO A 227 14.99 -10.50 16.34
CA PRO A 227 14.19 -11.46 17.09
C PRO A 227 13.23 -10.69 18.00
N VAL A 228 11.90 -10.84 17.81
CA VAL A 228 10.90 -10.08 18.57
C VAL A 228 10.06 -11.02 19.46
N GLY A 229 10.71 -11.62 20.45
CA GLY A 229 10.04 -12.41 21.49
C GLY A 229 10.17 -13.91 21.31
N GLU A 230 9.39 -14.66 22.08
CA GLU A 230 9.41 -16.11 22.06
C GLU A 230 8.77 -16.66 20.76
N PRO A 231 9.36 -17.68 20.10
CA PRO A 231 8.93 -18.29 18.84
C PRO A 231 7.42 -18.51 18.65
N GLY A 232 6.71 -18.92 19.71
CA GLY A 232 5.27 -19.21 19.65
C GLY A 232 4.38 -17.97 19.88
N GLU A 233 4.90 -16.93 20.53
CA GLU A 233 4.11 -15.73 20.81
C GLU A 233 3.90 -14.86 19.56
N GLU A 234 4.88 -14.84 18.66
CA GLU A 234 4.79 -14.12 17.39
C GLU A 234 3.70 -14.71 16.49
N ALA A 235 3.69 -16.02 16.29
CA ALA A 235 2.67 -16.73 15.53
C ALA A 235 1.26 -16.51 16.11
N ALA A 236 1.10 -16.66 17.43
CA ALA A 236 -0.18 -16.40 18.09
C ALA A 236 -0.65 -14.94 17.94
N ARG A 237 0.28 -13.98 17.97
CA ARG A 237 -0.01 -12.55 17.75
C ARG A 237 -0.38 -12.28 16.31
N ALA A 238 0.29 -12.92 15.35
CA ALA A 238 -0.02 -12.84 13.94
C ALA A 238 -1.43 -13.38 13.68
N ARG A 239 -1.76 -14.57 14.22
CA ARG A 239 -3.12 -15.15 14.12
C ARG A 239 -4.18 -14.18 14.60
N ARG A 240 -4.05 -13.62 15.81
CA ARG A 240 -5.01 -12.62 16.34
C ARG A 240 -5.18 -11.41 15.42
N ARG A 241 -4.07 -10.87 14.88
CA ARG A 241 -4.09 -9.70 14.00
C ARG A 241 -4.71 -10.02 12.63
N LEU A 242 -4.36 -11.16 12.05
CA LEU A 242 -4.92 -11.61 10.77
C LEU A 242 -6.41 -11.91 10.89
N SER A 243 -6.84 -12.56 11.98
CA SER A 243 -8.27 -12.75 12.27
C SER A 243 -9.01 -11.42 12.41
N PHE A 244 -8.41 -10.44 13.09
CA PHE A 244 -8.97 -9.09 13.16
C PHE A 244 -9.10 -8.45 11.77
N LEU A 245 -8.06 -8.53 10.94
CA LEU A 245 -8.10 -7.98 9.57
C LEU A 245 -9.13 -8.68 8.69
N ALA A 246 -9.27 -10.00 8.79
CA ALA A 246 -10.27 -10.76 8.05
C ALA A 246 -11.69 -10.35 8.45
N LEU A 247 -11.97 -10.26 9.76
CA LEU A 247 -13.25 -9.80 10.28
C LEU A 247 -13.55 -8.34 9.90
N TYR A 248 -12.55 -7.46 9.97
CA TYR A 248 -12.66 -6.07 9.55
C TYR A 248 -13.04 -5.97 8.07
N ARG A 249 -12.32 -6.67 7.19
CA ARG A 249 -12.61 -6.68 5.75
C ARG A 249 -13.99 -7.25 5.43
N HIS A 250 -14.36 -8.34 6.10
CA HIS A 250 -15.68 -8.94 5.95
C HIS A 250 -16.80 -7.98 6.35
N ARG A 251 -16.68 -7.30 7.50
CA ARG A 251 -17.68 -6.32 7.98
C ARG A 251 -17.83 -5.11 7.08
N HIS A 252 -16.76 -4.67 6.42
CA HIS A 252 -16.78 -3.51 5.55
C HIS A 252 -17.05 -3.84 4.07
N GLY A 253 -17.18 -5.12 3.71
CA GLY A 253 -17.35 -5.54 2.31
C GLY A 253 -16.16 -5.18 1.42
N GLU A 254 -14.97 -5.00 2.00
CA GLU A 254 -13.79 -4.51 1.30
C GLU A 254 -12.90 -5.67 0.82
N ARG A 255 -12.69 -5.72 -0.50
CA ARG A 255 -11.77 -6.67 -1.13
C ARG A 255 -10.30 -6.24 -1.10
N ASP A 256 -10.03 -4.98 -0.81
CA ASP A 256 -8.67 -4.47 -0.58
C ASP A 256 -8.52 -3.86 0.81
N LEU A 257 -7.34 -4.07 1.42
CA LEU A 257 -7.03 -3.46 2.72
C LEU A 257 -6.55 -2.01 2.51
N ALA A 258 -7.48 -1.06 2.55
CA ALA A 258 -7.17 0.37 2.60
C ALA A 258 -6.68 0.75 4.01
N TRP A 259 -5.47 0.32 4.39
CA TRP A 259 -4.94 0.46 5.75
C TRP A 259 -4.93 1.92 6.26
N TRP A 260 -4.77 2.90 5.37
CA TRP A 260 -4.86 4.32 5.71
C TRP A 260 -6.27 4.78 6.10
N GLN A 261 -7.32 4.08 5.68
CA GLN A 261 -8.69 4.32 6.13
C GLN A 261 -8.99 3.66 7.49
N MET A 262 -8.22 2.62 7.84
CA MET A 262 -8.40 1.87 9.08
C MET A 262 -8.18 2.75 10.31
N SER A 263 -7.15 3.61 10.30
CA SER A 263 -6.92 4.58 11.39
C SER A 263 -8.16 5.44 11.62
N GLY A 264 -8.78 5.91 10.54
CA GLY A 264 -9.95 6.76 10.63
C GLY A 264 -11.21 6.07 11.17
N ARG A 265 -11.34 4.76 10.99
CA ARG A 265 -12.49 3.97 11.43
C ARG A 265 -12.30 3.35 12.81
N LEU A 266 -11.05 3.11 13.23
CA LEU A 266 -10.72 2.56 14.54
C LEU A 266 -10.52 3.64 15.62
N LEU A 267 -10.08 4.84 15.24
CA LEU A 267 -10.06 5.98 16.16
C LEU A 267 -11.51 6.44 16.39
N SER A 268 -12.02 6.16 17.59
CA SER A 268 -13.28 6.72 18.08
C SER A 268 -13.33 8.22 17.82
N ALA A 269 -14.52 8.77 17.53
CA ALA A 269 -14.70 10.22 17.44
C ALA A 269 -14.20 10.96 18.72
N TRP A 270 -14.13 10.24 19.84
CA TRP A 270 -13.62 10.73 21.12
C TRP A 270 -12.10 10.62 21.28
N ALA A 271 -11.39 9.85 20.44
CA ALA A 271 -9.95 9.70 20.58
C ALA A 271 -9.20 11.01 20.40
N ALA A 272 -9.64 11.86 19.46
CA ALA A 272 -9.05 13.18 19.24
C ALA A 272 -9.22 14.14 20.44
N PRO A 273 -10.44 14.35 21.00
CA PRO A 273 -10.58 15.17 22.20
C PRO A 273 -9.87 14.57 23.42
N SER A 274 -9.84 13.25 23.57
CA SER A 274 -9.08 12.60 24.66
C SER A 274 -7.57 12.82 24.54
N ILE A 275 -7.01 12.71 23.33
CA ILE A 275 -5.59 12.99 23.06
C ILE A 275 -5.29 14.48 23.29
N GLY A 276 -6.15 15.38 22.78
CA GLY A 276 -6.02 16.82 22.97
C GLY A 276 -6.04 17.22 24.44
N LEU A 277 -6.94 16.63 25.24
CA LEU A 277 -7.02 16.84 26.68
C LEU A 277 -5.78 16.32 27.40
N ALA A 278 -5.28 15.12 27.04
CA ALA A 278 -4.08 14.54 27.64
C ALA A 278 -2.82 15.39 27.36
N PHE A 279 -2.63 15.84 26.12
CA PHE A 279 -1.52 16.74 25.79
C PHE A 279 -1.67 18.12 26.41
N GLY A 280 -2.89 18.66 26.48
CA GLY A 280 -3.17 19.92 27.18
C GLY A 280 -2.83 19.85 28.67
N ALA A 281 -3.25 18.78 29.35
CA ALA A 281 -2.93 18.54 30.75
C ALA A 281 -1.42 18.32 30.98
N LEU A 282 -0.75 17.57 30.11
CA LEU A 282 0.70 17.37 30.16
C LEU A 282 1.44 18.71 30.00
N PHE A 283 0.99 19.54 29.06
CA PHE A 283 1.58 20.86 28.84
C PHE A 283 1.39 21.76 30.07
N THR A 284 0.17 21.86 30.60
CA THR A 284 -0.10 22.60 31.85
C THR A 284 0.79 22.12 33.00
N MET A 285 0.98 20.80 33.14
CA MET A 285 1.84 20.21 34.17
C MET A 285 3.31 20.60 33.98
N VAL A 286 3.84 20.48 32.76
CA VAL A 286 5.25 20.83 32.45
C VAL A 286 5.48 22.32 32.69
N THR A 287 4.56 23.18 32.26
CA THR A 287 4.67 24.64 32.46
C THR A 287 4.63 24.99 33.94
N ALA A 288 3.74 24.37 34.74
CA ALA A 288 3.68 24.57 36.19
C ALA A 288 5.01 24.19 36.87
N ILE A 289 5.60 23.05 36.51
CA ILE A 289 6.89 22.59 37.06
C ILE A 289 8.03 23.56 36.71
N VAL A 290 8.13 23.99 35.45
CA VAL A 290 9.18 24.92 35.01
C VAL A 290 9.07 26.25 35.75
N LEU A 291 7.84 26.72 35.99
CA LEU A 291 7.60 27.99 36.66
C LEU A 291 7.88 27.93 38.16
N GLU A 292 7.52 26.83 38.84
CA GLU A 292 7.88 26.59 40.24
C GLU A 292 9.41 26.58 40.43
N LEU A 293 10.15 25.96 39.50
CA LEU A 293 11.62 25.98 39.49
C LEU A 293 12.22 27.36 39.22
N SER A 294 11.46 28.28 38.60
CA SER A 294 11.91 29.64 38.29
C SER A 294 11.64 30.67 39.40
N GLY A 295 10.88 30.30 40.43
CA GLY A 295 10.60 31.17 41.58
C GLY A 295 9.58 32.30 41.31
N ALA A 296 8.69 32.14 40.33
CA ALA A 296 7.64 33.13 40.02
C ALA A 296 6.47 33.06 41.03
N ASP A 297 5.96 34.22 41.49
CA ASP A 297 4.86 34.32 42.46
C ASP A 297 3.51 33.78 41.89
N GLY A 298 2.82 32.96 42.70
CA GLY A 298 1.97 31.87 42.21
C GLY A 298 0.43 32.03 42.21
N SER A 299 -0.16 33.22 42.40
CA SER A 299 -1.63 33.33 42.48
C SER A 299 -2.35 33.48 41.13
N ASP A 300 -1.77 34.19 40.16
CA ASP A 300 -2.37 34.38 38.81
C ASP A 300 -1.85 33.36 37.78
N LEU A 301 -0.76 32.67 38.12
CA LEU A 301 0.03 31.86 37.20
C LEU A 301 -0.62 30.52 36.83
N ILE A 302 -1.33 29.90 37.77
CA ILE A 302 -2.04 28.64 37.55
C ILE A 302 -3.20 28.83 36.56
N ALA A 303 -3.88 29.98 36.62
CA ALA A 303 -4.97 30.32 35.72
C ALA A 303 -4.47 30.48 34.28
N ASP A 304 -3.32 31.13 34.09
CA ASP A 304 -2.72 31.32 32.76
C ASP A 304 -2.22 30.01 32.16
N CYS A 305 -1.57 29.13 32.94
CA CYS A 305 -1.15 27.81 32.47
C CYS A 305 -2.34 26.89 32.10
N ALA A 306 -3.43 26.97 32.87
CA ALA A 306 -4.66 26.25 32.56
C ALA A 306 -5.33 26.79 31.29
N MET A 307 -5.30 28.12 31.10
CA MET A 307 -5.84 28.76 29.90
C MET A 307 -5.06 28.36 28.64
N ILE A 308 -3.73 28.39 28.69
CA ILE A 308 -2.87 28.02 27.54
C ILE A 308 -3.04 26.54 27.20
N GLY A 309 -3.06 25.65 28.20
CA GLY A 309 -3.30 24.21 27.99
C GLY A 309 -4.70 23.93 27.42
N GLY A 310 -5.72 24.64 27.91
CA GLY A 310 -7.08 24.58 27.38
C GLY A 310 -7.18 25.08 25.93
N CYS A 311 -6.56 26.21 25.61
CA CYS A 311 -6.48 26.76 24.26
C CYS A 311 -5.76 25.80 23.31
N PHE A 312 -4.66 25.16 23.75
CA PHE A 312 -3.96 24.16 22.96
C PHE A 312 -4.82 22.92 22.70
N ALA A 313 -5.55 22.42 23.71
CA ALA A 313 -6.46 21.29 23.55
C ALA A 313 -7.59 21.60 22.55
N VAL A 314 -8.23 22.78 22.68
CA VAL A 314 -9.27 23.25 21.75
C VAL A 314 -8.71 23.44 20.35
N PHE A 315 -7.52 24.01 20.20
CA PHE A 315 -6.86 24.20 18.90
C PHE A 315 -6.55 22.87 18.21
N THR A 316 -6.02 21.89 18.95
CA THR A 316 -5.73 20.55 18.43
C THR A 316 -7.02 19.85 17.99
N MET A 317 -8.10 19.99 18.78
CA MET A 317 -9.43 19.51 18.42
C MET A 317 -9.97 20.19 17.16
N LEU A 318 -9.84 21.52 17.04
CA LEU A 318 -10.26 22.28 15.87
C LEU A 318 -9.48 21.86 14.62
N ILE A 319 -8.16 21.68 14.69
CA ILE A 319 -7.37 21.17 13.54
C ILE A 319 -7.86 19.79 13.11
N TRP A 320 -8.13 18.89 14.06
CA TRP A 320 -8.61 17.55 13.75
C TRP A 320 -9.97 17.55 13.02
N TYR A 321 -10.89 18.42 13.43
CA TYR A 321 -12.22 18.52 12.81
C TYR A 321 -12.26 19.44 11.57
N ALA A 322 -11.38 20.43 11.47
CA ALA A 322 -11.30 21.38 10.35
C ALA A 322 -10.41 20.88 9.21
N THR A 323 -9.47 19.95 9.46
CA THR A 323 -8.80 19.25 8.37
C THR A 323 -9.82 18.38 7.66
N PRO A 324 -10.12 18.64 6.37
CA PRO A 324 -11.15 17.90 5.67
C PRO A 324 -10.71 16.45 5.54
N ASN A 325 -11.23 15.62 6.43
CA ASN A 325 -11.18 14.18 6.30
C ASN A 325 -11.85 13.87 4.95
N PRO A 326 -11.22 13.13 4.01
CA PRO A 326 -11.83 12.81 2.71
C PRO A 326 -13.14 12.00 2.81
N ARG A 327 -13.59 11.69 4.03
CA ARG A 327 -14.77 10.93 4.46
C ARG A 327 -16.12 11.36 3.88
N PHE A 328 -16.27 12.54 3.29
CA PHE A 328 -17.58 13.00 2.82
C PHE A 328 -17.71 13.21 1.31
N ARG A 329 -16.64 13.00 0.53
CA ARG A 329 -16.71 13.22 -0.91
C ARG A 329 -17.34 12.05 -1.66
N HIS A 330 -17.13 10.82 -1.21
CA HIS A 330 -17.60 9.63 -1.92
C HIS A 330 -19.07 9.26 -1.61
N VAL A 331 -19.51 9.40 -0.35
CA VAL A 331 -20.89 9.05 0.05
C VAL A 331 -21.92 10.01 -0.55
N ARG A 332 -21.68 11.34 -0.50
CA ARG A 332 -22.59 12.33 -1.09
C ARG A 332 -22.63 12.32 -2.62
N LEU A 333 -21.58 11.85 -3.29
CA LEU A 333 -21.61 11.71 -4.75
C LEU A 333 -22.44 10.49 -5.20
N GLN A 334 -22.47 9.41 -4.42
CA GLN A 334 -23.35 8.27 -4.71
C GLN A 334 -24.81 8.61 -4.48
N GLU A 335 -25.17 9.30 -3.38
CA GLU A 335 -26.56 9.74 -3.14
C GLU A 335 -27.03 10.73 -4.22
N ALA A 336 -26.19 11.69 -4.62
CA ALA A 336 -26.55 12.67 -5.66
C ALA A 336 -26.64 12.09 -7.08
N LEU A 337 -26.04 10.92 -7.34
CA LEU A 337 -26.14 10.22 -8.64
C LEU A 337 -27.31 9.23 -8.68
N VAL A 338 -27.75 8.71 -7.53
CA VAL A 338 -28.91 7.81 -7.42
C VAL A 338 -30.24 8.59 -7.52
N GLU A 339 -30.27 9.86 -7.10
CA GLU A 339 -31.49 10.68 -7.11
C GLU A 339 -31.77 11.45 -8.41
N ARG A 340 -31.05 11.22 -9.51
CA ARG A 340 -31.43 11.81 -10.81
C ARG A 340 -32.37 10.89 -11.60
N PRO A 341 -33.69 11.15 -11.63
CA PRO A 341 -34.55 10.54 -12.64
C PRO A 341 -34.12 11.05 -14.02
N SER A 342 -33.73 10.11 -14.88
CA SER A 342 -33.47 10.35 -16.30
C SER A 342 -34.77 10.77 -17.00
N CYS A 343 -35.01 12.06 -17.17
CA CYS A 343 -35.83 12.65 -18.25
C CYS A 343 -35.73 14.19 -18.22
N ALA A 344 -34.81 14.78 -18.99
CA ALA A 344 -34.96 16.12 -19.55
C ALA A 344 -33.83 16.39 -20.57
N ALA A 345 -34.21 16.69 -21.82
CA ALA A 345 -33.32 17.16 -22.88
C ALA A 345 -32.75 18.55 -22.56
N PRO A 346 -31.56 18.93 -23.06
CA PRO A 346 -30.95 20.22 -22.75
C PRO A 346 -31.54 21.34 -23.62
N PRO A 347 -31.84 22.54 -23.08
CA PRO A 347 -32.04 23.72 -23.91
C PRO A 347 -30.69 24.26 -24.37
N SER A 348 -30.66 24.65 -25.64
CA SER A 348 -29.62 25.42 -26.30
C SER A 348 -29.58 26.86 -25.75
N GLY A 349 -28.40 27.33 -25.31
CA GLY A 349 -28.17 28.75 -25.07
C GLY A 349 -27.23 29.08 -23.92
N ALA A 350 -26.00 29.45 -24.27
CA ALA A 350 -25.10 30.41 -23.63
C ALA A 350 -25.07 30.56 -22.09
N SER A 351 -23.91 30.26 -21.49
CA SER A 351 -22.98 31.29 -21.01
C SER A 351 -21.80 30.69 -20.22
N ALA A 352 -20.62 31.25 -20.47
CA ALA A 352 -19.34 30.82 -19.93
C ALA A 352 -19.28 30.94 -18.39
N LEU A 353 -19.25 29.80 -17.70
CA LEU A 353 -18.89 29.75 -16.28
C LEU A 353 -17.37 29.61 -16.15
N ARG A 354 -16.74 30.73 -15.75
CA ARG A 354 -15.34 30.82 -15.31
C ARG A 354 -15.01 29.71 -14.31
N SER A 355 -13.90 29.03 -14.56
CA SER A 355 -13.31 28.10 -13.60
C SER A 355 -12.94 28.81 -12.29
N PRO A 356 -13.24 28.21 -11.11
CA PRO A 356 -12.70 28.74 -9.87
C PRO A 356 -11.20 28.46 -9.82
N ARG A 357 -10.41 29.55 -9.77
CA ARG A 357 -8.97 29.53 -9.50
C ARG A 357 -8.71 28.70 -8.23
N ARG A 358 -7.86 27.68 -8.37
CA ARG A 358 -7.31 26.87 -7.28
C ARG A 358 -6.60 27.76 -6.26
N VAL A 359 -7.17 27.94 -5.08
CA VAL A 359 -6.44 28.46 -3.90
C VAL A 359 -5.87 27.25 -3.16
N ARG A 360 -4.66 26.83 -3.54
CA ARG A 360 -3.92 25.73 -2.89
C ARG A 360 -2.91 26.23 -1.84
N GLY A 361 -2.98 27.50 -1.43
CA GLY A 361 -1.95 28.14 -0.58
C GLY A 361 -2.36 28.55 0.84
N SER A 362 -3.65 28.65 1.15
CA SER A 362 -4.12 29.34 2.37
C SER A 362 -3.88 28.59 3.68
N ALA A 363 -4.00 27.26 3.69
CA ALA A 363 -3.83 26.49 4.92
C ALA A 363 -2.37 26.44 5.41
N ARG A 364 -1.39 26.32 4.50
CA ARG A 364 0.04 26.31 4.86
C ARG A 364 0.53 27.69 5.32
N LEU A 365 -0.03 28.76 4.75
CA LEU A 365 0.26 30.13 5.16
C LEU A 365 -0.31 30.46 6.54
N ALA A 366 -1.53 30.00 6.85
CA ALA A 366 -2.13 30.20 8.17
C ALA A 366 -1.37 29.44 9.29
N ILE A 367 -0.91 28.22 9.01
CA ILE A 367 -0.10 27.42 9.96
C ILE A 367 1.26 28.07 10.18
N GLY A 368 1.92 28.55 9.13
CA GLY A 368 3.20 29.27 9.25
C GLY A 368 3.08 30.59 10.00
N ALA A 369 2.01 31.36 9.77
CA ALA A 369 1.77 32.62 10.45
C ALA A 369 1.48 32.44 11.95
N ALA A 370 0.77 31.37 12.34
CA ALA A 370 0.48 31.09 13.74
C ALA A 370 1.70 30.57 14.53
N VAL A 371 2.54 29.73 13.91
CA VAL A 371 3.80 29.27 14.52
C VAL A 371 4.79 30.43 14.68
N MET A 372 4.86 31.34 13.70
CA MET A 372 5.62 32.58 13.81
C MET A 372 5.07 33.50 14.92
N ALA A 373 3.75 33.65 15.03
CA ALA A 373 3.14 34.45 16.10
C ALA A 373 3.45 33.87 17.49
N LEU A 374 3.43 32.55 17.65
CA LEU A 374 3.78 31.89 18.90
C LEU A 374 5.27 32.00 19.22
N ALA A 375 6.15 31.88 18.22
CA ALA A 375 7.61 32.05 18.38
C ALA A 375 8.03 33.50 18.67
N VAL A 376 7.22 34.48 18.25
CA VAL A 376 7.44 35.92 18.50
C VAL A 376 6.83 36.37 19.84
N LEU A 377 5.76 35.73 20.32
CA LEU A 377 5.12 36.08 21.59
C LEU A 377 5.77 35.38 22.80
N LEU A 378 6.39 34.21 22.62
CA LEU A 378 7.07 33.47 23.71
C LEU A 378 8.21 34.26 24.39
N PRO A 379 9.08 34.99 23.66
CA PRO A 379 10.12 35.83 24.26
C PRO A 379 9.55 37.08 24.93
N SER A 380 8.43 37.62 24.43
CA SER A 380 7.78 38.81 24.99
C SER A 380 7.02 38.54 26.29
N LEU A 381 6.54 37.31 26.50
CA LEU A 381 5.93 36.89 27.76
C LEU A 381 6.96 36.50 28.85
N LEU A 382 8.21 36.24 28.47
CA LEU A 382 9.29 35.90 29.41
C LEU A 382 10.14 37.10 29.86
N ALA A 383 9.80 38.32 29.44
CA ALA A 383 10.53 39.53 29.80
C ALA A 383 9.83 40.27 30.95
N TYR A 384 10.26 40.01 32.19
CA TYR A 384 10.01 40.87 33.36
C TYR A 384 11.22 41.80 33.59
N PRO A 385 11.05 43.04 34.10
CA PRO A 385 12.07 44.08 33.97
C PRO A 385 12.94 44.19 35.23
N ASP A 386 14.24 43.93 35.10
CA ASP A 386 15.30 44.80 35.63
C ASP A 386 16.65 44.23 35.16
N ASP A 387 17.45 45.05 34.46
CA ASP A 387 18.92 45.14 34.52
C ASP A 387 19.48 45.69 33.18
N ASP A 388 20.29 46.74 33.30
CA ASP A 388 20.72 47.71 32.27
C ASP A 388 21.80 47.16 31.30
N SER A 389 21.80 45.84 31.06
CA SER A 389 22.85 45.14 30.31
C SER A 389 22.44 44.62 28.93
N THR A 390 21.16 44.73 28.54
CA THR A 390 20.64 44.19 27.26
C THR A 390 20.53 45.21 26.12
N ALA A 391 20.63 46.52 26.41
CA ALA A 391 20.56 47.57 25.40
C ALA A 391 21.77 47.59 24.43
N THR A 392 22.90 47.02 24.84
CA THR A 392 24.15 47.06 24.05
C THR A 392 24.19 46.02 22.92
N ILE A 393 23.56 44.85 23.09
CA ILE A 393 23.69 43.74 22.13
C ILE A 393 22.76 43.91 20.91
N VAL A 394 21.58 44.52 21.08
CA VAL A 394 20.61 44.71 19.98
C VAL A 394 21.00 45.87 19.04
N THR A 395 21.71 46.87 19.57
CA THR A 395 22.13 48.06 18.80
C THR A 395 23.35 47.78 17.91
N GLU A 396 24.14 46.75 18.21
CA GLU A 396 25.34 46.39 17.45
C GLU A 396 25.05 45.41 16.29
N PHE A 397 24.02 44.58 16.43
CA PHE A 397 23.59 43.65 15.36
C PHE A 397 22.85 44.37 14.22
N SER A 398 22.06 45.39 14.55
CA SER A 398 21.35 46.24 13.58
C SER A 398 22.31 47.09 12.73
N ARG A 399 23.48 47.47 13.26
CA ARG A 399 24.50 48.24 12.54
C ARG A 399 25.32 47.38 11.55
N ARG A 400 25.45 46.07 11.79
CA ARG A 400 26.12 45.11 10.88
C ARG A 400 25.24 44.59 9.74
N ALA A 401 23.92 44.58 9.90
CA ALA A 401 23.00 44.17 8.85
C ALA A 401 22.78 45.24 7.75
N ALA A 402 23.06 46.51 8.05
CA ALA A 402 22.88 47.63 7.13
C ALA A 402 24.04 47.85 6.12
N SER A 403 25.15 47.10 6.22
CA SER A 403 26.38 47.35 5.43
C SER A 403 26.78 46.25 4.44
N ALA A 404 25.92 45.26 4.16
CA ALA A 404 26.21 44.27 3.11
C ALA A 404 25.56 44.69 1.76
N PRO A 405 26.35 44.84 0.67
CA PRO A 405 25.85 45.38 -0.59
C PRO A 405 25.09 44.34 -1.44
N VAL A 406 24.05 44.81 -2.12
CA VAL A 406 23.29 44.13 -3.17
C VAL A 406 24.12 44.10 -4.46
N GLY A 407 24.32 42.93 -5.06
CA GLY A 407 25.04 42.76 -6.33
C GLY A 407 24.43 41.69 -7.23
N ARG A 408 23.99 42.10 -8.42
CA ARG A 408 23.38 41.31 -9.51
C ARG A 408 24.39 40.40 -10.23
N GLY A 409 23.91 39.24 -10.68
CA GLY A 409 24.00 38.80 -12.08
C GLY A 409 25.25 38.07 -12.58
N HIS A 410 24.95 37.05 -13.40
CA HIS A 410 25.72 36.50 -14.54
C HIS A 410 26.45 35.15 -14.39
N ARG A 411 26.44 34.44 -15.53
CA ARG A 411 26.66 33.02 -15.82
C ARG A 411 28.15 32.66 -16.04
N PRO A 412 28.49 31.36 -16.19
CA PRO A 412 29.84 30.81 -16.02
C PRO A 412 30.67 30.81 -17.30
N GLY A 413 32.01 30.83 -17.15
CA GLY A 413 32.97 30.55 -18.21
C GLY A 413 34.40 30.86 -17.78
N ASP A 414 35.24 29.82 -17.83
CA ASP A 414 36.65 29.76 -18.24
C ASP A 414 37.73 30.62 -17.52
N ASP A 415 38.63 29.91 -16.81
CA ASP A 415 40.10 29.98 -16.90
C ASP A 415 40.69 29.32 -15.63
N GLU A 416 41.10 28.07 -15.70
CA GLU A 416 42.46 27.61 -16.04
C GLU A 416 43.58 28.10 -15.10
N SER A 417 44.30 27.11 -14.56
CA SER A 417 45.72 27.15 -14.20
C SER A 417 46.17 27.90 -12.94
N ALA A 418 46.40 27.10 -11.88
CA ALA A 418 47.74 26.81 -11.33
C ALA A 418 47.78 26.80 -9.78
N ALA A 419 47.76 25.62 -9.18
CA ALA A 419 48.57 25.32 -8.00
C ALA A 419 48.67 23.80 -7.81
N ALA A 420 49.86 23.29 -8.06
CA ALA A 420 50.20 21.88 -8.07
C ALA A 420 50.49 21.31 -6.67
N ARG A 421 50.53 19.97 -6.62
CA ARG A 421 51.34 19.10 -5.75
C ARG A 421 50.86 18.86 -4.31
N ARG A 422 50.22 17.70 -4.09
CA ARG A 422 50.88 16.43 -3.67
C ARG A 422 49.82 15.34 -3.42
N VAL A 423 49.75 14.36 -4.31
CA VAL A 423 49.04 13.08 -4.09
C VAL A 423 50.08 11.97 -3.96
N ARG A 424 50.06 11.25 -2.84
CA ARG A 424 50.79 9.98 -2.65
C ARG A 424 49.86 8.82 -3.05
N ARG A 425 50.25 8.05 -4.07
CA ARG A 425 49.75 6.68 -4.33
C ARG A 425 50.62 5.65 -3.59
N PRO A 426 50.10 4.46 -3.26
CA PRO A 426 50.89 3.25 -3.22
C PRO A 426 50.67 2.38 -4.48
N ARG A 427 51.75 1.70 -4.87
CA ARG A 427 51.98 0.92 -6.09
C ARG A 427 51.35 -0.48 -6.04
N LYS A 428 50.89 -0.96 -7.20
CA LYS A 428 50.74 -2.39 -7.56
C LYS A 428 52.09 -3.02 -7.92
N ARG A 429 52.27 -4.31 -7.59
CA ARG A 429 52.81 -5.44 -8.41
C ARG A 429 53.41 -6.56 -7.51
N PRO A 430 53.66 -7.78 -7.99
CA PRO A 430 53.04 -8.56 -9.08
C PRO A 430 52.73 -10.04 -8.71
N ALA A 431 52.20 -10.76 -9.70
CA ALA A 431 51.82 -12.17 -9.72
C ALA A 431 52.91 -13.17 -9.29
N ARG A 432 52.48 -14.28 -8.66
CA ARG A 432 53.29 -15.48 -8.38
C ARG A 432 52.69 -16.68 -9.10
N ARG A 433 53.56 -17.39 -9.84
CA ARG A 433 53.31 -18.61 -10.63
C ARG A 433 52.93 -19.80 -9.75
N VAL A 434 52.03 -20.62 -10.30
CA VAL A 434 51.79 -22.02 -9.91
C VAL A 434 52.82 -22.91 -10.64
N PRO A 435 53.39 -23.94 -10.00
CA PRO A 435 54.14 -24.98 -10.69
C PRO A 435 53.26 -26.21 -10.98
N ASP A 436 53.38 -26.71 -12.20
CA ASP A 436 53.01 -28.06 -12.63
C ASP A 436 53.98 -29.10 -12.02
N GLY A 437 53.45 -30.25 -11.61
CA GLY A 437 54.22 -31.41 -11.17
C GLY A 437 53.33 -32.64 -10.94
N ARG A 438 53.42 -33.61 -11.85
CA ARG A 438 52.70 -34.90 -11.91
C ARG A 438 52.98 -35.81 -10.70
N LEU A 439 51.96 -36.56 -10.28
CA LEU A 439 51.92 -38.04 -10.22
C LEU A 439 50.47 -38.51 -10.16
#